data_AF-A0A8X7U4X1-F1
#
_entry.id   AF-A0A8X7U4X1-F1
#
_cell.length_a   1.000
_cell.length_b   1.000
_cell.length_c   1.000
_cell.angle_alpha   90.00
_cell.angle_beta   90.00
_cell.angle_gamma   90.00
#
_symmetry.space_group_name_H-M   'P 1'
#
loop_
_entity.id
_entity.type
_entity.pdbx_description
1 polymer ?
#
loop_
_entity_poly.entity_id
_entity_poly.type
_entity_poly.pdbx_seq_one_letter_code
_entity_poly.pdbx_strand_id
1 'polypeptide(L)'
;MPPIPVTARIVALNANFFLKTGGHFVISIKANCIDSTVPAEAVFQSEVKKLQQEQFKPAEQVTLEPFERDHACVVGTYRAPKKAKAATAA
;
A
#
# COMPACT_ATOMS: atom_id res chain seq x y z
N MET A 1 4.94 -17.62 -15.82
CA MET A 1 4.68 -17.55 -14.37
C MET A 1 3.37 -16.80 -14.21
N PRO A 2 2.31 -17.38 -13.62
CA PRO A 2 1.05 -16.67 -13.45
C PRO A 2 1.31 -15.40 -12.61
N PRO A 3 0.67 -14.27 -12.95
CA PRO A 3 0.79 -13.04 -12.16
C PRO A 3 0.44 -13.36 -10.71
N ILE A 4 1.22 -12.91 -9.74
CA ILE A 4 0.94 -13.17 -8.32
C ILE A 4 -0.20 -12.21 -7.92
N PRO A 5 -1.48 -12.62 -7.95
CA PRO A 5 -2.60 -11.69 -7.95
C PRO A 5 -3.13 -11.50 -6.51
N VAL A 6 -2.22 -11.37 -5.53
CA VAL A 6 -2.58 -11.48 -4.10
C VAL A 6 -1.78 -10.58 -3.15
N THR A 7 -0.90 -9.69 -3.62
CA THR A 7 -0.02 -8.89 -2.73
C THR A 7 -0.81 -8.08 -1.69
N ALA A 8 -1.82 -7.31 -2.12
CA ALA A 8 -2.69 -6.56 -1.21
C ALA A 8 -3.48 -7.46 -0.27
N ARG A 9 -3.99 -8.60 -0.75
CA ARG A 9 -4.80 -9.51 0.07
C ARG A 9 -3.95 -10.21 1.15
N ILE A 10 -2.73 -10.63 0.82
CA ILE A 10 -1.81 -11.24 1.78
C ILE A 10 -1.43 -10.23 2.86
N VAL A 11 -1.07 -9.00 2.47
CA VAL A 11 -0.75 -7.93 3.43
C VAL A 11 -1.96 -7.60 4.30
N ALA A 12 -3.16 -7.53 3.72
CA ALA A 12 -4.39 -7.27 4.46
C ALA A 12 -4.71 -8.35 5.49
N LEU A 13 -4.60 -9.62 5.11
CA LEU A 13 -4.76 -10.74 6.05
C LEU A 13 -3.75 -10.64 7.19
N ASN A 14 -2.47 -10.47 6.89
CA ASN A 14 -1.44 -10.34 7.92
C ASN A 14 -1.68 -9.14 8.84
N ALA A 15 -2.07 -7.99 8.29
CA ALA A 15 -2.36 -6.81 9.09
C ALA A 15 -3.58 -7.02 9.99
N ASN A 16 -4.61 -7.73 9.52
CA ASN A 16 -5.79 -7.99 10.32
C ASN A 16 -5.50 -8.92 11.52
N PHE A 17 -4.55 -9.84 11.38
CA PHE A 17 -4.14 -10.74 12.47
C PHE A 17 -3.08 -10.15 13.40
N PHE A 18 -2.12 -9.38 12.87
CA PHE A 18 -0.91 -9.01 13.61
C PHE A 18 -0.66 -7.50 13.74
N LEU A 19 -1.23 -6.67 12.87
CA LEU A 19 -0.98 -5.23 12.89
C LEU A 19 -2.00 -4.53 13.78
N LYS A 20 -1.49 -3.78 14.76
CA LYS A 20 -2.31 -2.98 15.67
C LYS A 20 -3.06 -1.89 14.90
N THR A 21 -4.24 -1.50 15.39
CA THR A 21 -4.95 -0.32 14.90
C THR A 21 -4.07 0.92 14.98
N GLY A 22 -3.94 1.66 13.89
CA GLY A 22 -3.02 2.78 13.75
C GLY A 22 -1.57 2.38 13.48
N GLY A 23 -1.27 1.09 13.34
CA GLY A 23 0.06 0.59 12.99
C GLY A 23 0.49 1.02 11.60
N HIS A 24 1.79 1.21 11.42
CA HIS A 24 2.36 1.59 10.13
C HIS A 24 2.60 0.36 9.25
N PHE A 25 2.48 0.54 7.95
CA PHE A 25 2.81 -0.48 6.96
C PHE A 25 3.71 0.12 5.89
N VAL A 26 4.53 -0.75 5.30
CA VAL A 26 5.37 -0.48 4.14
C VAL A 26 5.20 -1.65 3.20
N ILE A 27 4.83 -1.40 1.94
CA ILE A 27 4.76 -2.43 0.91
C ILE A 27 5.63 -2.01 -0.27
N SER A 28 6.38 -2.96 -0.82
CA SER A 28 7.06 -2.78 -2.12
C SER A 28 6.23 -3.46 -3.20
N ILE A 29 5.89 -2.71 -4.24
CA ILE A 29 5.09 -3.13 -5.38
C ILE A 29 6.01 -3.22 -6.59
N LYS A 30 6.18 -4.43 -7.11
CA LYS A 30 6.87 -4.69 -8.37
C LYS A 30 5.83 -4.91 -9.47
N ALA A 31 5.64 -3.93 -10.36
CA ALA A 31 4.56 -3.98 -11.34
C ALA A 31 4.71 -5.19 -12.30
N ASN A 32 5.94 -5.51 -12.72
CA ASN A 32 6.23 -6.63 -13.62
C ASN A 32 5.83 -8.01 -13.07
N CYS A 33 5.70 -8.18 -11.76
CA CYS A 33 5.24 -9.45 -11.16
C CYS A 33 3.71 -9.53 -11.00
N ILE A 34 3.02 -8.39 -11.12
CA ILE A 34 1.56 -8.31 -11.01
C ILE A 34 0.94 -8.36 -12.40
N ASP A 35 1.41 -7.53 -13.31
CA ASP A 35 0.96 -7.55 -14.70
C ASP A 35 2.02 -6.85 -15.58
N SER A 36 2.75 -7.63 -16.37
CA SER A 36 3.79 -7.12 -17.26
C SER A 36 3.25 -6.54 -18.57
N THR A 37 1.93 -6.59 -18.79
CA THR A 37 1.29 -6.13 -20.03
C THR A 37 0.72 -4.72 -19.94
N VAL A 38 0.61 -4.17 -18.72
CA VAL A 38 0.03 -2.86 -18.45
C VAL A 38 1.06 -1.89 -17.84
N PRO A 39 0.89 -0.57 -18.00
CA PRO A 39 1.82 0.40 -17.43
C PRO A 39 1.91 0.29 -15.90
N ALA A 40 3.12 0.42 -15.36
CA ALA A 40 3.37 0.29 -13.91
C ALA A 40 2.49 1.23 -13.07
N GLU A 41 2.24 2.44 -13.56
CA GLU A 41 1.37 3.42 -12.90
C GLU A 41 -0.08 2.92 -12.72
N ALA A 42 -0.62 2.23 -13.74
CA ALA A 42 -1.95 1.63 -13.67
C ALA A 42 -2.00 0.48 -12.66
N VAL A 43 -0.93 -0.33 -12.59
CA VAL A 43 -0.79 -1.39 -11.58
C VAL A 43 -0.77 -0.81 -10.17
N PHE A 44 0.01 0.25 -9.95
CA PHE A 44 0.11 0.89 -8.65
C PHE A 44 -1.24 1.45 -8.19
N GLN A 45 -1.96 2.15 -9.08
CA GLN A 45 -3.29 2.68 -8.78
C GLN A 45 -4.29 1.56 -8.43
N SER A 46 -4.25 0.45 -9.15
CA SER A 46 -5.09 -0.72 -8.88
C SER A 46 -4.79 -1.33 -7.50
N GLU A 47 -3.52 -1.47 -7.15
CA GLU A 47 -3.12 -2.06 -5.87
C GLU A 47 -3.41 -1.14 -4.68
N VAL A 48 -3.19 0.16 -4.83
CA VAL A 48 -3.57 1.16 -3.82
C VAL A 48 -5.07 1.16 -3.56
N LYS A 49 -5.90 1.03 -4.60
CA LYS A 49 -7.36 0.90 -4.44
C LYS A 49 -7.75 -0.34 -3.63
N LYS A 50 -7.12 -1.49 -3.88
CA LYS A 50 -7.38 -2.71 -3.09
C LYS A 50 -6.97 -2.53 -1.62
N LEU A 51 -5.81 -1.92 -1.36
CA LEU A 51 -5.38 -1.61 0.02
C LEU A 51 -6.37 -0.70 0.75
N GLN A 52 -6.90 0.31 0.06
CA GLN A 52 -7.92 1.21 0.63
C GLN A 52 -9.21 0.47 0.99
N GLN A 53 -9.64 -0.51 0.18
CA GLN A 53 -10.78 -1.36 0.50
C GLN A 53 -10.55 -2.19 1.77
N GLU A 54 -9.31 -2.57 2.03
CA GLU A 54 -8.87 -3.33 3.22
C GLU A 54 -8.53 -2.44 4.44
N GLN A 55 -8.99 -1.18 4.46
CA GLN A 55 -8.80 -0.22 5.58
C GLN A 55 -7.36 0.25 5.78
N PHE A 56 -6.51 0.12 4.76
CA PHE A 56 -5.20 0.76 4.74
C PHE A 56 -5.36 2.20 4.25
N LYS A 57 -4.66 3.11 4.91
CA LYS A 57 -4.56 4.52 4.51
C LYS A 57 -3.14 4.79 4.03
N PRO A 58 -2.90 4.80 2.71
CA PRO A 58 -1.61 5.20 2.17
C PRO A 58 -1.34 6.68 2.51
N ALA A 59 -0.11 6.98 2.89
CA ALA A 59 0.36 8.32 3.21
C ALA A 59 1.31 8.84 2.13
N GLU A 60 2.19 7.98 1.63
CA GLU A 60 3.20 8.35 0.65
C GLU A 60 3.47 7.16 -0.29
N GLN A 61 3.71 7.49 -1.55
CA GLN A 61 4.10 6.54 -2.60
C GLN A 61 5.37 7.08 -3.24
N VAL A 62 6.41 6.26 -3.29
CA VAL A 62 7.72 6.61 -3.84
C VAL A 62 8.10 5.57 -4.89
N THR A 63 8.38 6.01 -6.10
CA THR A 63 8.99 5.15 -7.14
C THR A 63 10.48 5.04 -6.88
N LEU A 64 11.07 3.87 -7.11
CA LEU A 64 12.49 3.59 -6.84
C LEU A 64 13.40 3.89 -8.06
N GLU A 65 12.91 4.69 -9.02
CA GLU A 65 13.71 5.09 -10.17
C GLU A 65 14.78 6.11 -9.77
N PRO A 66 16.05 5.94 -10.21
CA PRO A 66 16.51 5.09 -11.32
C PRO A 66 17.03 3.68 -10.94
N PHE A 67 17.02 3.29 -9.66
CA PHE A 67 17.66 2.06 -9.17
C PHE A 67 16.88 0.79 -9.55
N GLU A 68 15.56 0.80 -9.36
CA GLU A 68 14.68 -0.30 -9.76
C GLU A 68 13.54 0.23 -10.64
N ARG A 69 13.54 -0.13 -11.92
CA ARG A 69 12.43 0.15 -12.84
C ARG A 69 11.18 -0.60 -12.42
N ASP A 70 10.03 0.04 -12.59
CA ASP A 70 8.70 -0.53 -12.30
C ASP A 70 8.49 -0.97 -10.83
N HIS A 71 9.26 -0.41 -9.90
CA HIS A 71 9.10 -0.62 -8.45
C HIS A 71 8.62 0.64 -7.75
N ALA A 72 7.67 0.47 -6.85
CA ALA A 72 7.18 1.54 -5.98
C ALA A 72 7.03 1.04 -4.54
N CYS A 73 7.48 1.86 -3.59
CA CYS A 73 7.21 1.67 -2.18
C CYS A 73 6.00 2.52 -1.78
N VAL A 74 5.05 1.90 -1.09
CA VAL A 74 3.89 2.59 -0.52
C VAL A 74 3.95 2.44 0.99
N VAL A 75 3.87 3.57 1.69
CA VAL A 75 3.86 3.62 3.14
C VAL A 75 2.55 4.22 3.63
N GLY A 76 2.10 3.80 4.81
CA GLY A 76 0.88 4.34 5.38
C GLY A 76 0.55 3.77 6.75
N THR A 77 -0.72 3.93 7.12
CA THR A 77 -1.28 3.46 8.40
C THR A 77 -2.46 2.53 8.18
N TYR A 78 -2.51 1.42 8.91
CA TYR A 78 -3.63 0.49 8.93
C TYR A 78 -4.66 0.91 9.97
N ARG A 79 -5.94 0.98 9.59
CA ARG A 79 -7.03 1.47 10.45
C ARG A 79 -6.66 2.76 11.18
N ALA A 80 -6.25 3.76 10.41
CA ALA A 80 -5.83 5.06 10.95
C ALA A 80 -6.88 5.56 11.97
N PRO A 81 -6.51 5.82 13.23
CA PRO A 81 -7.44 6.40 14.18
C PRO A 81 -7.90 7.75 13.61
N LYS A 82 -9.21 8.04 13.69
CA LYS A 82 -9.71 9.38 13.39
C LYS A 82 -8.88 10.33 14.26
N LYS A 83 -8.06 11.20 13.64
CA LYS A 83 -7.35 12.25 14.38
C LYS A 83 -8.39 12.91 15.28
N ALA A 84 -8.24 12.79 16.60
CA ALA A 84 -8.83 13.76 17.49
C ALA A 84 -8.32 15.10 16.95
N LYS A 85 -9.26 15.94 16.50
CA LYS A 85 -8.97 17.30 16.06
C LYS A 85 -8.06 17.86 17.14
N ALA A 86 -6.80 18.14 16.83
CA ALA A 86 -5.90 18.75 17.78
C ALA A 86 -6.63 20.00 18.25
N ALA A 87 -7.12 19.97 19.48
CA ALA A 87 -7.65 21.15 20.12
C ALA A 87 -6.43 22.05 20.24
N THR A 88 -6.34 23.01 19.32
CA THR A 88 -5.42 24.13 19.43
C THR A 88 -5.78 24.79 20.76
N ALA A 89 -5.04 24.43 21.79
CA ALA A 89 -5.18 24.99 23.12
C ALA A 89 -4.38 26.29 23.14
N ALA A 90 -5.11 27.37 23.44
CA ALA A 90 -4.68 28.69 23.90
C ALA A 90 -3.72 29.49 23.01
#